data_AF-A0A352KJ47-F1
#
_entry.id   AF-A0A352KJ47-F1
#
_cell.length_a   1.000
_cell.length_b   1.000
_cell.length_c   1.000
_cell.angle_alpha   90.00
_cell.angle_beta   90.00
_cell.angle_gamma   90.00
#
_symmetry.space_group_name_H-M   'P 1'
#
loop_
_entity.id
_entity.type
_entity.pdbx_description
1 polymer ?
#
loop_
_entity_poly.entity_id
_entity_poly.type
_entity_poly.pdbx_seq_one_letter_code
_entity_poly.pdbx_strand_id
1 'polypeptide(L)'
;VEIELEDGIDHFDKAYTAPFVKQGIFKYVDNSMYVFGLMILYLPGLLTLSEAALLVALFNHLYIWVHYFFTERPDMVEIYG
;
A
#
# COMPACT_ATOMS: atom_id res chain seq x y z
N VAL A 1 0.88 21.07 -3.44
CA VAL A 1 1.02 19.77 -2.75
C VAL A 1 -0.11 18.93 -3.29
N GLU A 2 0.10 18.40 -4.49
CA GLU A 2 -0.84 17.53 -5.16
C GLU A 2 -0.45 16.14 -4.68
N ILE A 3 -1.12 15.69 -3.62
CA ILE A 3 -1.10 14.28 -3.25
C ILE A 3 -2.12 13.69 -4.22
N GLU A 4 -1.69 13.41 -5.45
CA GLU A 4 -2.39 12.42 -6.27
C GLU A 4 -2.31 11.13 -5.46
N LEU A 5 -3.39 10.81 -4.75
CA LEU A 5 -3.71 9.41 -4.56
C LEU A 5 -3.87 8.88 -5.98
N GLU A 6 -2.84 8.23 -6.50
CA GLU A 6 -2.99 7.30 -7.61
C GLU A 6 -3.88 6.17 -7.07
N ASP A 7 -5.20 6.42 -7.09
CA ASP A 7 -6.28 5.57 -6.58
C ASP A 7 -6.49 4.36 -7.50
N GLY A 8 -5.44 3.60 -7.76
CA GLY A 8 -5.48 2.40 -8.59
C GLY A 8 -5.90 2.65 -10.05
N ILE A 9 -5.79 3.88 -10.55
CA ILE A 9 -6.18 4.23 -11.93
C ILE A 9 -5.31 3.47 -12.94
N ASP A 10 -4.07 3.20 -12.57
CA ASP A 10 -3.13 2.35 -13.30
C ASP A 10 -3.66 0.92 -13.53
N HIS A 11 -4.54 0.41 -12.66
CA HIS A 11 -5.22 -0.88 -12.86
C HIS A 11 -6.30 -0.83 -13.96
N PHE A 12 -6.84 0.36 -14.27
CA PHE A 12 -8.00 0.52 -15.17
C PHE A 12 -7.65 1.17 -16.52
N ASP A 13 -6.59 1.97 -16.58
CA ASP A 13 -6.15 2.64 -17.80
C ASP A 13 -4.89 1.98 -18.37
N LYS A 14 -5.06 1.27 -19.49
CA LYS A 14 -3.94 0.63 -20.21
C LYS A 14 -2.99 1.62 -20.89
N ALA A 15 -3.36 2.89 -20.98
CA ALA A 15 -2.48 3.95 -21.47
C ALA A 15 -1.67 4.61 -20.34
N TYR A 16 -1.77 4.11 -19.10
CA TYR A 16 -1.01 4.61 -17.97
C TYR A 16 0.50 4.45 -18.20
N THR A 17 1.25 5.55 -18.07
CA THR A 17 2.69 5.60 -18.39
C THR A 17 3.49 6.46 -17.41
N ALA A 18 2.89 6.85 -16.29
CA ALA A 18 3.57 7.69 -15.31
C ALA A 18 4.76 6.94 -14.69
N PRO A 19 5.92 7.57 -14.50
CA PRO A 19 7.07 6.92 -13.87
C PRO A 19 6.91 6.81 -12.35
N PHE A 20 7.52 5.77 -11.74
CA PHE A 20 7.56 5.63 -10.28
C PHE A 20 8.09 6.88 -9.58
N VAL A 21 7.35 7.36 -8.58
CA VAL A 21 7.78 8.46 -7.70
C VAL A 21 8.94 7.99 -6.81
N LYS A 22 10.09 8.64 -6.90
CA LYS A 22 11.30 8.35 -6.06
C LYS A 22 11.61 9.44 -5.03
N GLN A 23 10.58 10.20 -4.64
CA GLN A 23 10.68 11.29 -3.67
C GLN A 23 10.20 10.85 -2.28
N GLY A 24 10.59 11.58 -1.23
CA GLY A 24 10.17 11.29 0.13
C GLY A 24 10.60 9.90 0.61
N ILE A 25 9.68 9.15 1.19
CA ILE A 25 9.93 7.79 1.71
C ILE A 25 10.25 6.78 0.61
N PHE A 26 9.71 6.98 -0.61
CA PHE A 26 9.95 6.13 -1.78
C PHE A 26 11.39 6.20 -2.31
N LYS A 27 12.21 7.12 -1.80
CA LYS A 27 13.66 7.13 -2.05
C LYS A 27 14.37 5.95 -1.38
N TYR A 28 13.84 5.49 -0.23
CA TYR A 28 14.49 4.50 0.62
C TYR A 28 13.78 3.15 0.59
N VAL A 29 12.45 3.16 0.49
CA VAL A 29 11.63 1.96 0.48
C VAL A 29 10.57 2.09 -0.60
N ASP A 30 10.73 1.29 -1.66
CA ASP A 30 9.70 1.14 -2.68
C ASP A 30 8.46 0.49 -2.07
N ASN A 31 7.27 0.87 -2.56
CA ASN A 31 5.99 0.37 -2.03
C ASN A 31 5.83 0.59 -0.52
N SER A 32 6.36 1.71 0.00
CA SER A 32 6.37 2.03 1.43
C SER A 32 4.98 2.07 2.08
N MET A 33 3.91 2.27 1.31
CA MET A 33 2.52 2.17 1.80
C MET A 33 2.24 0.78 2.38
N TYR A 34 2.64 -0.27 1.67
CA TYR A 34 2.45 -1.67 2.11
C TYR A 34 3.28 -2.00 3.35
N VAL A 35 4.47 -1.38 3.49
CA VAL A 35 5.38 -1.61 4.63
C VAL A 35 4.97 -0.81 5.87
N PHE A 36 4.69 0.48 5.71
CA PHE A 36 4.51 1.41 6.83
C PHE A 36 3.06 1.89 7.00
N GLY A 37 2.29 2.01 5.91
CA GLY A 37 0.96 2.60 5.92
C GLY A 37 0.00 1.90 6.87
N LEU A 38 0.00 0.56 6.87
CA LEU A 38 -0.89 -0.21 7.74
C LEU A 38 -0.43 -0.33 9.19
N MET A 39 0.78 0.12 9.53
CA MET A 39 1.22 0.12 10.93
C MET A 39 0.38 1.07 11.79
N ILE A 40 -0.22 2.11 11.19
CA ILE A 40 -1.10 3.04 11.91
C ILE A 40 -2.34 2.34 12.48
N LEU A 41 -2.81 1.25 11.86
CA LEU A 41 -3.98 0.49 12.32
C LEU A 41 -3.73 -0.22 13.65
N TYR A 42 -2.47 -0.42 14.05
CA TYR A 42 -2.13 -0.99 15.35
C TYR A 42 -2.24 0.02 16.48
N LEU A 43 -2.22 1.34 16.21
CA LEU A 43 -2.25 2.35 17.27
C LEU A 43 -3.49 2.25 18.16
N PRO A 44 -4.73 2.12 17.64
CA PRO A 44 -5.90 1.96 18.51
C PRO A 44 -5.79 0.72 19.40
N GLY A 45 -5.30 -0.41 18.87
CA GLY A 45 -5.13 -1.64 19.63
C GLY A 45 -4.06 -1.54 20.72
N LEU A 46 -2.93 -0.91 20.42
CA LEU A 46 -1.84 -0.72 21.39
C LEU A 46 -2.20 0.31 22.47
N LEU A 47 -2.87 1.41 22.10
CA LEU A 47 -3.25 2.47 23.04
C LEU A 47 -4.38 2.03 23.99
N THR A 48 -5.29 1.19 23.51
CA THR A 48 -6.43 0.69 24.31
C THR A 48 -6.21 -0.70 24.89
N LEU A 49 -5.08 -1.34 24.57
CA LEU A 49 -4.79 -2.75 24.88
C LEU A 49 -5.91 -3.71 24.43
N SER A 50 -6.56 -3.39 23.31
CA SER A 50 -7.69 -4.14 22.78
C SER A 50 -7.22 -5.27 21.87
N GLU A 51 -7.45 -6.52 22.29
CA GLU A 51 -7.16 -7.72 21.49
C GLU A 51 -7.92 -7.72 20.16
N ALA A 52 -9.20 -7.32 20.18
CA ALA A 52 -10.02 -7.26 18.97
C ALA A 52 -9.46 -6.27 17.95
N ALA A 53 -9.03 -5.09 18.40
CA ALA A 53 -8.45 -4.08 17.51
C ALA A 53 -7.11 -4.53 16.94
N LEU A 54 -6.29 -5.24 17.73
CA LEU A 54 -5.02 -5.82 17.25
C LEU A 54 -5.26 -6.93 16.22
N LEU A 55 -6.28 -7.78 16.40
CA LEU A 55 -6.65 -8.81 15.43
C LEU A 55 -7.14 -8.20 14.12
N VAL A 56 -7.95 -7.15 14.17
CA VAL A 56 -8.38 -6.42 12.97
C VAL A 56 -7.20 -5.77 12.26
N ALA A 57 -6.29 -5.13 13.01
CA ALA A 57 -5.07 -4.54 12.45
C ALA A 57 -4.22 -5.60 11.76
N LEU A 58 -4.00 -6.76 12.41
CA LEU A 58 -3.25 -7.88 11.85
C LEU A 58 -3.92 -8.45 10.60
N PHE A 59 -5.24 -8.63 10.62
CA PHE A 59 -5.97 -9.11 9.45
C PHE A 59 -5.78 -8.18 8.24
N ASN A 60 -5.93 -6.87 8.44
CA ASN A 60 -5.70 -5.89 7.38
C ASN A 60 -4.24 -5.90 6.91
N HIS A 61 -3.29 -6.02 7.84
CA HIS A 61 -1.87 -6.09 7.52
C HIS A 61 -1.52 -7.31 6.69
N LEU A 62 -2.12 -8.47 6.94
CA LEU A 62 -1.93 -9.66 6.09
C LEU A 62 -2.65 -9.52 4.75
N TYR A 63 -3.87 -8.99 4.76
CA TYR A 63 -4.70 -8.83 3.56
C TYR A 63 -4.05 -7.92 2.51
N ILE A 64 -3.37 -6.85 2.92
CA ILE A 64 -2.73 -5.95 1.96
C ILE A 64 -1.60 -6.64 1.19
N TRP A 65 -0.90 -7.60 1.80
CA TRP A 65 0.12 -8.39 1.10
C TRP A 65 -0.51 -9.35 0.10
N VAL A 66 -1.67 -9.93 0.43
CA VAL A 66 -2.44 -10.70 -0.54
C VAL A 66 -2.83 -9.79 -1.72
N HIS A 67 -3.38 -8.62 -1.46
CA HIS A 67 -3.70 -7.66 -2.51
C HIS A 67 -2.47 -7.27 -3.35
N TYR A 68 -1.33 -7.01 -2.71
CA TYR A 68 -0.08 -6.72 -3.40
C TYR A 68 0.34 -7.84 -4.36
N PHE A 69 0.36 -9.09 -3.91
CA PHE A 69 0.86 -10.19 -4.73
C PHE A 69 -0.06 -10.56 -5.90
N PHE A 70 -1.37 -10.38 -5.74
CA PHE A 70 -2.37 -10.84 -6.72
C PHE A 70 -2.91 -9.74 -7.62
N THR A 71 -2.71 -8.47 -7.27
CA THR A 71 -3.23 -7.32 -8.02
C THR A 71 -2.09 -6.37 -8.37
N GLU A 72 -1.46 -5.76 -7.37
CA GLU A 72 -0.45 -4.73 -7.61
C GLU A 72 0.81 -5.21 -8.36
N ARG A 73 1.35 -6.38 -7.97
CA ARG A 73 2.57 -6.91 -8.57
C ARG A 73 2.38 -7.30 -10.04
N PRO A 74 1.32 -8.04 -10.43
CA PRO A 74 0.99 -8.26 -11.83
C PRO A 74 0.88 -6.96 -12.65
N ASP A 75 0.20 -5.96 -12.11
CA ASP A 75 -0.03 -4.70 -12.81
C ASP A 75 1.26 -3.91 -13.01
N MET A 76 2.13 -3.86 -12.00
CA MET A 76 3.47 -3.28 -12.15
C MET A 76 4.29 -3.98 -13.25
N VAL A 77 4.18 -5.31 -13.39
CA VAL A 77 4.86 -6.06 -14.46
C VAL A 77 4.25 -5.74 -15.82
N GLU A 78 2.92 -5.57 -15.92
CA GLU A 78 2.27 -5.20 -17.17
C GLU A 78 2.66 -3.77 -17.63
N ILE A 79 2.71 -2.82 -16.70
CA ILE A 79 2.95 -1.40 -17.00
C ILE A 79 4.45 -1.11 -17.19
N TYR A 80 5.32 -1.72 -16.36
CA TYR A 80 6.73 -1.37 -16.29
C TYR A 80 7.71 -2.46 -16.77
N GLY A 81 7.25 -3.70 -17.00
CA GLY A 81 8.04 -4.81 -17.56
C GLY A 81 8.70 -5.72 -16.53
#